data_AF-A0A2D6PJL6-F1
#
_entry.id   AF-A0A2D6PJL6-F1
#
_cell.length_a   1.000
_cell.length_b   1.000
_cell.length_c   1.000
_cell.angle_alpha   90.00
_cell.angle_beta   90.00
_cell.angle_gamma   90.00
#
_symmetry.space_group_name_H-M   'P 1'
#
loop_
_entity.id
_entity.type
_entity.pdbx_description
1 polymer ?
#
loop_
_entity_poly.entity_id
_entity_poly.type
_entity_poly.pdbx_seq_one_letter_code
_entity_poly.pdbx_strand_id
1 'polypeptide(L)'
;MIKEKKKKLIKANELPKWLEYIQEWLPEGAMKVDGFDDCICGIVERFGMDAVLLYDSDTMIEKMMSQDGMEYDDAVEYFEFNIKGAWMGEGTPCFFRDSFL
;
A
#
# COMPACT_ATOMS: atom_id res chain seq x y z
N MET A 1 -9.96 15.27 33.56
CA MET A 1 -10.81 14.11 33.18
C MET A 1 -10.87 13.99 31.67
N ILE A 2 -9.74 13.74 31.02
CA ILE A 2 -9.71 13.39 29.59
C ILE A 2 -9.94 11.88 29.59
N LYS A 3 -11.16 11.45 29.26
CA LYS A 3 -11.51 10.04 29.19
C LYS A 3 -10.47 9.36 28.29
N GLU A 4 -9.73 8.41 28.85
CA GLU A 4 -8.98 7.42 28.11
C GLU A 4 -9.96 6.77 27.13
N LYS A 5 -10.03 7.30 25.90
CA LYS A 5 -10.55 6.55 24.78
C LYS A 5 -9.59 5.38 24.67
N LYS A 6 -9.99 4.20 25.16
CA LYS A 6 -9.36 2.93 24.81
C LYS A 6 -9.11 3.02 23.31
N LYS A 7 -7.84 3.12 22.90
CA LYS A 7 -7.44 3.07 21.49
C LYS A 7 -7.87 1.70 21.00
N LYS A 8 -9.11 1.59 20.49
CA LYS A 8 -9.58 0.38 19.84
C LYS A 8 -8.67 0.22 18.63
N LEU A 9 -7.98 -0.90 18.54
CA LEU A 9 -7.28 -1.28 17.32
C LEU A 9 -8.34 -1.38 16.22
N ILE A 10 -8.20 -0.55 15.20
CA ILE A 10 -9.01 -0.59 13.98
C ILE A 10 -8.09 -1.13 12.89
N LYS A 11 -8.55 -2.11 12.11
CA LYS A 11 -7.78 -2.64 10.99
C LYS A 11 -7.83 -1.67 9.82
N ALA A 12 -6.76 -1.60 9.01
CA ALA A 12 -6.67 -0.64 7.91
C ALA A 12 -7.83 -0.79 6.90
N ASN A 13 -8.23 -2.02 6.61
CA ASN A 13 -9.37 -2.36 5.76
C ASN A 13 -10.75 -1.94 6.32
N GLU A 14 -10.83 -1.51 7.58
CA GLU A 14 -12.05 -1.02 8.22
C GLU A 14 -12.12 0.53 8.25
N LEU A 15 -11.12 1.24 7.70
CA LEU A 15 -11.05 2.70 7.73
C LEU A 15 -11.62 3.32 6.43
N PRO A 16 -12.76 4.04 6.50
CA PRO A 16 -13.43 4.60 5.31
C PRO A 16 -12.65 5.72 4.61
N LYS A 17 -11.68 6.34 5.29
CA LYS A 17 -10.77 7.39 4.76
C LYS A 17 -9.36 7.13 5.25
N TRP A 18 -8.90 5.91 5.04
CA TRP A 18 -7.71 5.36 5.69
C TRP A 18 -6.48 6.27 5.58
N LEU A 19 -6.24 6.95 4.44
CA LEU A 19 -5.16 7.94 4.28
C LEU A 19 -5.19 9.08 5.31
N GLU A 20 -6.36 9.69 5.58
CA GLU A 20 -6.49 10.79 6.54
C GLU A 20 -6.13 10.33 7.97
N TYR A 21 -6.35 9.05 8.29
CA TYR A 21 -6.09 8.49 9.62
C TYR A 21 -4.63 8.07 9.84
N ILE A 22 -3.89 7.77 8.77
CA ILE A 22 -2.53 7.25 8.87
C ILE A 22 -1.46 8.28 8.48
N GLN A 23 -1.85 9.43 7.92
CA GLN A 23 -0.92 10.45 7.45
C GLN A 23 0.05 10.93 8.53
N GLU A 24 -0.41 11.02 9.79
CA GLU A 24 0.44 11.39 10.94
C GLU A 24 1.50 10.31 11.29
N TRP A 25 1.32 9.09 10.79
CA TRP A 25 2.22 7.95 11.03
C TRP A 25 3.20 7.72 9.87
N LEU A 26 3.00 8.42 8.74
CA LEU A 26 3.88 8.34 7.60
C LEU A 26 4.91 9.47 7.65
N PRO A 27 6.19 9.17 7.42
CA PRO A 27 7.22 10.19 7.26
C PRO A 27 6.95 11.03 6.00
N GLU A 28 7.45 12.27 5.97
CA GLU A 28 7.26 13.21 4.85
C GLU A 28 7.70 12.65 3.49
N GLY A 29 8.70 11.76 3.49
CA GLY A 29 9.22 11.09 2.30
C GLY A 29 8.45 9.86 1.84
N ALA A 30 7.41 9.40 2.56
CA ALA A 30 6.64 8.23 2.16
C ALA A 30 5.88 8.46 0.85
N MET A 31 6.02 7.52 -0.09
CA MET A 31 5.44 7.63 -1.42
C MET A 31 4.20 6.76 -1.56
N LYS A 32 3.36 7.11 -2.53
CA LYS A 32 2.14 6.39 -2.90
C LYS A 32 2.19 6.00 -4.37
N VAL A 33 1.65 4.84 -4.72
CA VAL A 33 1.38 4.46 -6.10
C VAL A 33 0.05 5.07 -6.52
N ASP A 34 0.08 5.95 -7.52
CA ASP A 34 -1.11 6.63 -8.01
C ASP A 34 -2.13 5.64 -8.60
N GLY A 35 -3.40 5.81 -8.27
CA GLY A 35 -4.50 4.97 -8.78
C GLY A 35 -4.78 3.70 -7.97
N PHE A 36 -3.94 3.35 -7.00
CA PHE A 36 -4.04 2.10 -6.22
C PHE A 36 -4.37 2.33 -4.73
N ASP A 37 -5.04 3.43 -4.40
CA ASP A 37 -5.37 3.80 -3.01
C ASP A 37 -6.20 2.73 -2.27
N ASP A 38 -6.96 1.94 -3.00
CA ASP A 38 -7.80 0.83 -2.54
C ASP A 38 -7.03 -0.49 -2.35
N CYS A 39 -5.80 -0.59 -2.86
CA CYS A 39 -4.94 -1.76 -2.74
C CYS A 39 -4.03 -1.71 -1.51
N ILE A 40 -4.18 -0.71 -0.63
CA ILE A 40 -3.26 -0.48 0.48
C ILE A 40 -3.70 -1.24 1.72
N CYS A 41 -2.79 -2.07 2.23
CA CYS A 41 -2.99 -2.87 3.44
C CYS A 41 -2.69 -2.09 4.72
N GLY A 42 -1.87 -1.04 4.64
CA GLY A 42 -1.47 -0.23 5.79
C GLY A 42 -0.03 0.28 5.70
N ILE A 43 0.64 0.36 6.84
CA ILE A 43 2.04 0.81 6.99
C ILE A 43 2.89 -0.41 7.37
N VAL A 44 4.10 -0.49 6.81
CA VAL A 44 5.13 -1.45 7.21
C VAL A 44 6.36 -0.72 7.74
N GLU A 45 6.95 -1.28 8.79
CA GLU A 45 8.09 -0.72 9.51
C GLU A 45 9.20 -1.76 9.64
N ARG A 46 10.45 -1.31 9.60
CA ARG A 46 11.62 -2.14 9.93
C ARG A 46 12.62 -1.31 10.72
N PHE A 47 13.35 -1.96 11.62
CA PHE A 47 14.31 -1.27 12.48
C PHE A 47 15.33 -0.47 11.66
N GLY A 48 15.51 0.80 12.01
CA GLY A 48 16.48 1.69 11.39
C GLY A 48 16.09 2.25 10.03
N MET A 49 14.82 2.09 9.60
CA MET A 49 14.32 2.70 8.38
C MET A 49 12.94 3.31 8.61
N ASP A 50 12.67 4.34 7.81
CA ASP A 50 11.40 5.04 7.80
C ASP A 50 10.25 4.10 7.39
N ALA A 51 9.09 4.32 7.99
CA ALA A 51 7.87 3.58 7.68
C ALA A 51 7.39 3.91 6.26
N VAL A 52 6.89 2.91 5.54
CA VAL A 52 6.36 3.08 4.17
C VAL A 52 4.99 2.41 4.03
N LEU A 53 4.28 2.75 2.96
CA LEU A 53 3.01 2.10 2.62
C LEU A 53 3.24 0.65 2.21
N LEU A 54 2.30 -0.22 2.59
CA LEU A 54 2.24 -1.62 2.19
C LEU A 54 1.04 -1.84 1.27
N TYR A 55 1.28 -2.34 0.07
CA TYR A 55 0.25 -2.68 -0.90
C TYR A 55 0.07 -4.18 -1.04
N ASP A 56 -1.14 -4.64 -1.35
CA ASP A 56 -1.40 -5.99 -1.82
C ASP A 56 -1.24 -6.05 -3.34
N SER A 57 -0.15 -6.64 -3.80
CA SER A 57 0.17 -6.76 -5.23
C SER A 57 -0.86 -7.57 -6.01
N ASP A 58 -1.53 -8.55 -5.40
CA ASP A 58 -2.56 -9.35 -6.06
C ASP A 58 -3.77 -8.47 -6.40
N THR A 59 -4.20 -7.63 -5.45
CA THR A 59 -5.31 -6.67 -5.71
C THR A 59 -4.94 -5.59 -6.73
N MET A 60 -3.66 -5.19 -6.81
CA MET A 60 -3.21 -4.24 -7.83
C MET A 60 -3.28 -4.88 -9.23
N ILE A 61 -2.86 -6.13 -9.37
CA ILE A 61 -2.95 -6.89 -10.62
C ILE A 61 -4.41 -7.07 -11.04
N GLU A 62 -5.28 -7.51 -10.11
CA GLU A 62 -6.72 -7.63 -10.37
C GLU A 62 -7.37 -6.31 -10.80
N LYS A 63 -6.93 -5.20 -10.22
CA LYS A 63 -7.41 -3.86 -10.59
C LYS A 63 -7.02 -3.49 -12.02
N MET A 64 -5.76 -3.70 -12.40
CA MET A 64 -5.31 -3.45 -13.78
C MET A 64 -6.06 -4.33 -14.79
N MET A 65 -6.30 -5.60 -14.45
CA MET A 65 -7.08 -6.49 -15.31
C MET A 65 -8.53 -6.02 -15.45
N SER A 66 -9.18 -5.64 -14.35
CA SER A 66 -10.61 -5.30 -14.34
C SER A 66 -10.93 -3.89 -14.84
N GLN A 67 -10.05 -2.91 -14.64
CA GLN A 67 -10.29 -1.51 -15.00
C GLN A 67 -9.59 -1.09 -16.29
N ASP A 68 -8.36 -1.57 -16.50
CA ASP A 68 -7.55 -1.23 -17.68
C ASP A 68 -7.63 -2.30 -18.78
N GLY A 69 -8.27 -3.43 -18.49
CA GLY A 69 -8.46 -4.53 -19.46
C GLY A 69 -7.16 -5.25 -19.82
N MET A 70 -6.15 -5.17 -18.95
CA MET A 70 -4.88 -5.88 -19.15
C MET A 70 -5.08 -7.39 -19.02
N GLU A 71 -4.38 -8.16 -19.85
CA GLU A 71 -4.20 -9.58 -19.60
C GLU A 71 -3.32 -9.80 -18.37
N TYR A 72 -3.44 -10.97 -17.74
CA TYR A 72 -2.72 -11.25 -16.48
C TYR A 72 -1.20 -11.07 -16.61
N ASP A 73 -0.59 -11.62 -17.67
CA ASP A 73 0.86 -11.54 -17.88
C ASP A 73 1.32 -10.09 -18.08
N ASP A 74 0.56 -9.29 -18.85
CA ASP A 74 0.85 -7.87 -19.09
C ASP A 74 0.73 -7.06 -17.78
N ALA A 75 -0.28 -7.35 -16.96
CA ALA A 75 -0.48 -6.69 -15.67
C ALA A 75 0.64 -7.04 -14.67
N VAL A 76 1.09 -8.30 -14.65
CA VAL A 76 2.23 -8.74 -13.84
C VAL A 76 3.52 -8.06 -14.31
N GLU A 77 3.79 -8.04 -15.62
CA GLU A 77 4.96 -7.39 -16.18
C GLU A 77 4.96 -5.89 -15.86
N TYR A 78 3.81 -5.23 -16.04
CA TYR A 78 3.67 -3.82 -15.71
C TYR A 78 3.93 -3.55 -14.22
N PHE A 79 3.36 -4.35 -13.32
CA PHE A 79 3.62 -4.25 -11.88
C PHE A 79 5.11 -4.42 -11.56
N GLU A 80 5.73 -5.47 -12.08
CA GLU A 80 7.13 -5.80 -11.79
C GLU A 80 8.10 -4.72 -12.25
N PHE A 81 7.91 -4.17 -13.45
CA PHE A 81 8.83 -3.18 -14.02
C PHE A 81 8.47 -1.73 -13.69
N ASN A 82 7.20 -1.34 -13.81
CA ASN A 82 6.78 0.07 -13.73
C ASN A 82 6.34 0.50 -12.33
N ILE A 83 5.94 -0.45 -11.47
CA ILE A 83 5.48 -0.14 -10.11
C ILE A 83 6.56 -0.55 -9.10
N LYS A 84 6.84 -1.85 -8.99
CA LYS A 84 7.83 -2.38 -8.05
C LYS A 84 9.25 -2.00 -8.45
N GLY A 85 9.58 -2.16 -9.73
CA GLY A 85 10.89 -1.87 -10.30
C GLY A 85 11.23 -0.38 -10.42
N ALA A 86 10.24 0.51 -10.31
CA ALA A 86 10.45 1.95 -10.46
C ALA A 86 11.41 2.54 -9.42
N TRP A 87 11.39 2.02 -8.18
CA TRP A 87 12.25 2.38 -7.06
C TRP A 87 12.72 3.85 -7.05
N MET A 88 11.99 4.71 -6.35
CA MET A 88 12.21 6.15 -6.33
C MET A 88 12.93 6.64 -5.06
N GLY A 89 13.54 5.72 -4.31
CA GLY A 89 14.23 6.00 -3.04
C GLY A 89 13.61 5.28 -1.84
N GLU A 90 14.06 5.63 -0.64
CA GLU A 90 13.70 4.91 0.60
C GLU A 90 12.21 4.98 0.97
N GLY A 91 11.50 6.01 0.48
CA GLY A 91 10.05 6.14 0.62
C GLY A 91 9.22 5.27 -0.31
N THR A 92 9.85 4.49 -1.19
CA THR A 92 9.16 3.57 -2.12
C THR A 92 8.34 2.55 -1.32
N PRO A 93 7.06 2.30 -1.67
CA PRO A 93 6.22 1.33 -0.97
C PRO A 93 6.79 -0.09 -0.97
N CYS A 94 6.34 -0.88 0.00
CA CYS A 94 6.50 -2.32 0.00
C CYS A 94 5.27 -3.00 -0.59
N PHE A 95 5.47 -4.21 -1.12
CA PHE A 95 4.44 -5.00 -1.77
C PHE A 95 4.34 -6.37 -1.12
N PHE A 96 3.16 -6.68 -0.60
CA PHE A 96 2.77 -7.98 -0.10
C PHE A 96 2.15 -8.81 -1.23
N ARG A 97 2.39 -10.11 -1.20
CA ARG A 97 1.76 -11.09 -2.07
C ARG A 97 1.46 -12.32 -1.23
N ASP A 98 0.24 -12.87 -1.35
CA ASP A 98 -0.14 -14.15 -0.73
C ASP A 98 -0.16 -15.29 -1.76
N SER A 99 -0.19 -14.94 -3.05
CA SER A 99 -0.04 -15.88 -4.17
C SER A 99 1.45 -16.19 -4.49
N PHE A 100 1.74 -17.38 -5.02
CA PHE A 100 3.10 -17.82 -5.38
C PHE A 100 3.18 -18.59 -6.72
N LEU A 101 2.10 -18.53 -7.50
CA LEU A 101 1.96 -19.28 -8.75
C LEU A 101 2.61 -18.54 -9.92
#